data_AF-A0A2V9RGA5-F1
#
_entry.id   AF-A0A2V9RGA5-F1
#
_cell.length_a   1.000
_cell.length_b   1.000
_cell.length_c   1.000
_cell.angle_alpha   90.00
_cell.angle_beta   90.00
_cell.angle_gamma   90.00
#
_symmetry.space_group_name_H-M   'P 1'
#
loop_
_entity.id
_entity.type
_entity.pdbx_description
1 polymer ?
#
loop_
_entity_poly.entity_id
_entity_poly.type
_entity_poly.pdbx_seq_one_letter_code
_entity_poly.pdbx_strand_id
1 'polypeptide(L)' 'MPYELSDLICKLKVRGYSFKQAYLQKQGGKTTEMWVLNKVSGTGRDVVLPVKDVVNFANEVVTMEEILKRIAGAEKNRKS' A
#
# COMPACT_ATOMS: atom_id res chain seq x y z
N MET A 1 12.75 15.27 6.09
CA MET A 1 11.99 15.22 4.82
C MET A 1 10.96 14.10 4.95
N PRO A 2 9.65 14.39 4.86
CA PRO A 2 8.66 13.35 4.61
C PRO A 2 9.09 12.67 3.30
N TYR A 3 9.00 11.35 3.22
CA TYR A 3 9.42 10.59 2.03
C TYR A 3 8.98 11.31 0.75
N GLU A 4 9.93 11.66 -0.12
CA GLU A 4 9.56 12.32 -1.37
C GLU A 4 8.68 11.36 -2.16
N LEU A 5 7.45 11.79 -2.46
CA LEU A 5 6.48 11.00 -3.21
C LEU A 5 7.10 10.44 -4.50
N SER A 6 7.95 11.23 -5.15
CA SER A 6 8.73 10.85 -6.33
C SER A 6 9.70 9.68 -6.09
N ASP A 7 10.39 9.66 -4.94
CA ASP A 7 11.29 8.56 -4.55
C ASP A 7 10.51 7.26 -4.32
N LEU A 8 9.39 7.35 -3.59
CA LEU A 8 8.50 6.21 -3.37
C LEU A 8 7.95 5.66 -4.69
N ILE A 9 7.45 6.53 -5.57
CA ILE A 9 6.95 6.12 -6.89
C ILE A 9 8.05 5.47 -7.72
N CYS A 10 9.28 6.01 -7.68
CA CYS A 10 10.42 5.44 -8.38
C CYS A 10 10.75 4.02 -7.88
N LYS A 11 10.86 3.85 -6.55
CA LYS A 11 11.09 2.55 -5.90
C LYS A 11 10.00 1.53 -6.22
N LEU A 12 8.73 1.95 -6.22
CA LEU A 12 7.61 1.10 -6.59
C LEU A 12 7.70 0.68 -8.07
N LYS A 13 8.05 1.61 -8.96
CA LYS A 13 8.16 1.34 -10.40
C LYS A 13 9.27 0.34 -10.72
N VAL A 14 10.42 0.43 -10.04
CA VAL A 14 11.51 -0.56 -10.15
C VAL A 14 11.04 -1.96 -9.76
N ARG A 15 10.11 -2.07 -8.80
CA ARG A 15 9.49 -3.34 -8.35
C ARG A 15 8.35 -3.80 -9.24
N GLY A 16 8.02 -3.08 -10.31
CA GLY A 16 6.90 -3.38 -11.19
C GLY A 16 5.54 -2.99 -10.59
N TYR A 17 5.49 -1.93 -9.78
CA TYR A 17 4.25 -1.33 -9.28
C TYR A 17 4.12 0.12 -9.75
N SER A 18 2.90 0.51 -10.11
CA SER A 18 2.55 1.87 -10.49
C SER A 18 1.59 2.47 -9.49
N PHE A 19 1.87 3.69 -9.05
CA PHE A 19 0.91 4.46 -8.27
C PHE A 19 -0.21 4.97 -9.18
N LYS A 20 -1.47 4.72 -8.79
CA LYS A 20 -2.66 5.12 -9.55
C LYS A 20 -3.34 6.34 -8.94
N GLN A 21 -3.60 6.31 -7.63
CA GLN A 21 -4.23 7.40 -6.89
C GLN A 21 -4.02 7.22 -5.38
N ALA A 22 -4.20 8.30 -4.63
CA ALA A 22 -4.29 8.27 -3.17
C ALA A 22 -5.62 8.86 -2.73
N TYR A 23 -6.17 8.36 -1.63
CA TYR A 23 -7.37 8.88 -1.00
C TYR A 23 -7.32 8.70 0.52
N LEU A 24 -8.08 9.52 1.24
CA LEU A 24 -8.19 9.43 2.69
C LEU A 24 -9.35 8.50 3.07
N GLN A 25 -9.06 7.41 3.78
CA GLN A 25 -10.07 6.55 4.37
C GLN A 25 -10.32 6.93 5.83
N LYS A 26 -11.58 7.27 6.15
CA LYS A 26 -12.00 7.52 7.53
C LYS A 26 -12.54 6.23 8.16
N GLN A 27 -12.01 5.85 9.31
CA GLN A 27 -12.43 4.67 10.05
C GLN A 27 -12.38 4.95 11.55
N GLY A 28 -13.54 4.94 12.22
CA GLY A 28 -13.63 5.10 13.68
C GLY A 28 -12.94 6.36 14.22
N GLY A 29 -13.08 7.50 13.52
CA GLY A 29 -12.45 8.78 13.91
C GLY A 29 -10.99 8.93 13.49
N LYS A 30 -10.33 7.88 12.98
CA LYS A 30 -8.99 7.96 12.39
C LYS A 30 -9.08 8.16 10.89
N THR A 31 -8.25 9.04 10.36
CA THR A 31 -8.08 9.25 8.91
C THR A 31 -6.75 8.64 8.50
N THR A 32 -6.79 7.68 7.57
CA THR A 32 -5.60 7.02 7.04
C THR A 32 -5.49 7.31 5.56
N GLU A 33 -4.32 7.77 5.11
CA GLU A 33 -4.05 7.90 3.68
C GLU A 33 -3.82 6.52 3.06
N MET A 34 -4.60 6.21 2.04
CA MET A 34 -4.57 4.96 1.29
C MET A 34 -4.07 5.23 -0.12
N TRP A 35 -3.15 4.40 -0.60
CA TRP A 35 -2.59 4.46 -1.94
C TRP A 35 -3.06 3.24 -2.73
N VAL A 36 -3.43 3.49 -3.98
CA VAL A 36 -3.82 2.46 -4.95
C VAL A 36 -2.61 2.16 -5.82
N LEU A 37 -2.06 0.96 -5.67
CA LEU A 37 -0.94 0.45 -6.43
C LEU A 37 -1.43 -0.55 -7.48
N ASN A 38 -1.12 -0.32 -8.75
CA ASN A 38 -1.37 -1.26 -9.83
C ASN A 38 -0.10 -2.07 -10.14
N LYS A 39 -0.21 -3.38 -10.38
CA LYS A 39 0.95 -4.22 -10.75
C LYS A 39 1.22 -4.16 -12.26
N VAL A 40 2.45 -3.86 -12.65
CA VAL A 40 2.90 -3.63 -14.04
C VAL A 40 3.10 -4.94 -14.84
N SER A 41 2.89 -6.12 -14.23
CA SER A 41 2.98 -7.41 -14.94
C SER A 41 1.83 -8.35 -14.61
N GLY A 42 0.93 -8.51 -15.59
CA GLY A 42 0.13 -9.73 -15.84
C GLY A 42 -1.08 -10.01 -14.95
N THR A 43 -1.13 -9.55 -13.70
CA THR A 43 -2.27 -9.88 -12.81
C THR A 43 -3.39 -8.84 -12.82
N GLY A 44 -3.11 -7.61 -13.26
CA GLY A 44 -4.11 -6.53 -13.46
C GLY A 44 -4.89 -6.07 -12.22
N ARG A 45 -4.55 -6.55 -11.02
CA ARG A 45 -5.27 -6.21 -9.78
C ARG A 45 -4.65 -4.99 -9.12
N ASP A 46 -5.51 -4.02 -8.83
CA ASP A 46 -5.19 -2.88 -7.98
C ASP A 46 -5.12 -3.35 -6.52
N VAL A 47 -4.10 -2.89 -5.81
CA VAL A 47 -3.92 -3.15 -4.38
C VAL A 47 -4.01 -1.84 -3.64
N VAL A 48 -4.88 -1.78 -2.64
CA VAL A 48 -5.09 -0.60 -1.81
C VAL A 48 -4.38 -0.81 -0.48
N LEU A 49 -3.41 0.05 -0.17
CA LEU A 49 -2.57 -0.06 1.03
C LEU A 49 -2.49 1.29 1.75
N PRO A 50 -2.40 1.32 3.09
CA PRO A 50 -2.10 2.56 3.79
C PRO A 50 -0.69 3.05 3.43
N VAL A 51 -0.48 4.37 3.39
CA VAL A 51 0.80 4.99 2.99
C VAL A 51 1.99 4.43 3.80
N LYS A 52 1.77 4.11 5.09
CA LYS A 52 2.80 3.51 5.94
C LYS A 52 3.31 2.18 5.41
N ASP A 53 2.42 1.30 4.94
CA ASP A 53 2.81 0.02 4.38
C ASP A 53 3.45 0.18 2.99
N VAL A 54 3.01 1.17 2.20
CA VAL A 54 3.67 1.52 0.94
C VAL A 54 5.11 1.97 1.17
N VAL A 55 5.34 2.84 2.16
CA VAL A 55 6.67 3.29 2.56
C VAL A 55 7.54 2.12 3.01
N ASN A 56 7.02 1.23 3.84
CA ASN A 56 7.76 0.05 4.30
C ASN A 56 8.10 -0.89 3.13
N PHE A 57 7.17 -1.09 2.21
CA PHE A 57 7.39 -1.93 1.03
C PHE A 57 8.41 -1.33 0.06
N ALA A 58 8.32 -0.03 -0.19
CA ALA A 58 9.26 0.69 -1.05
C ALA A 58 10.68 0.68 -0.47
N ASN A 59 10.81 0.69 0.86
CA ASN A 59 12.09 0.63 1.58
C ASN A 59 12.52 -0.80 1.98
N GLU A 60 11.87 -1.85 1.46
CA GLU A 60 12.28 -3.25 1.70
C GLU A 60 12.18 -3.73 3.15
N VAL A 61 11.48 -2.98 3.99
CA VAL A 61 11.26 -3.32 5.40
C VAL A 61 10.26 -4.47 5.53
N VAL A 62 9.33 -4.59 4.59
CA VAL A 62 8.28 -5.60 4.59
C VAL A 62 8.00 -6.08 3.17
N THR A 63 7.63 -7.35 3.02
CA THR A 63 7.22 -7.90 1.73
C THR A 63 5.74 -7.66 1.46
N MET A 64 5.35 -7.69 0.18
CA MET A 64 3.94 -7.56 -0.21
C MET A 64 3.06 -8.66 0.42
N GLU A 65 3.58 -9.88 0.54
CA GLU A 65 2.87 -11.00 1.17
C GLU A 65 2.58 -10.74 2.66
N GLU A 66 3.54 -10.18 3.39
CA GLU A 66 3.34 -9.81 4.79
C GLU A 66 2.30 -8.71 4.96
N ILE A 67 2.32 -7.70 4.08
CA ILE A 67 1.30 -6.65 4.08
C ILE A 67 -0.09 -7.25 3.83
N LEU A 68 -0.23 -8.08 2.80
CA LEU A 68 -1.50 -8.73 2.46
C LEU A 68 -2.01 -9.64 3.57
N LYS A 69 -1.12 -10.38 4.25
CA LYS A 69 -1.46 -11.20 5.43
C LYS A 69 -1.98 -10.34 6.58
N ARG A 70 -1.36 -9.18 6.85
CA ARG A 70 -1.82 -8.24 7.89
C ARG A 70 -3.21 -7.68 7.57
N ILE A 71 -3.46 -7.32 6.32
CA ILE A 71 -4.77 -6.82 5.88
C ILE A 71 -5.84 -7.91 6.02
N ALA A 72 -5.57 -9.11 5.49
CA ALA A 72 -6.49 -10.24 5.61
C ALA A 72 -6.77 -10.63 7.07
N GLY A 73 -5.74 -10.58 7.94
CA GLY A 73 -5.88 -10.84 9.37
C GLY A 73 -6.68 -9.76 10.12
N ALA A 74 -6.54 -8.49 9.72
CA ALA A 74 -7.33 -7.39 10.26
C ALA A 74 -8.81 -7.49 9.84
N GLU A 75 -9.09 -7.91 8.60
CA GLU A 75 -10.46 -8.17 8.14
C GLU A 75 -11.12 -9.35 8.86
N LYS A 76 -10.35 -10.40 9.18
CA LYS A 76 -10.85 -11.58 9.91
C LYS A 76 -11.27 -11.25 11.34
N ASN A 77 -10.53 -10.38 12.04
CA ASN A 77 -10.89 -9.90 13.38
C ASN A 77 -12.10 -8.95 13.40
N ARG A 78 -12.53 -8.46 12.22
CA ARG A 78 -13.67 -7.53 12.11
C ARG A 78 -15.01 -8.23 11.87
N LYS A 79 -14.99 -9.55 11.62
CA LYS A 79 -16.16 -10.39 11.34
C LYS A 79 -16.48 -11.41 12.45
N SER A 80 -15.74 -11.37 13.57
CA SER A 80 -16.02 -12.18 14.76
C SER A 80 -16.64 -11.36 15.87
#